data_AF-A0A641AJI5-F1
#
_entry.id   AF-A0A641AJI5-F1
#
_cell.length_a   1.000
_cell.length_b   1.000
_cell.length_c   1.000
_cell.angle_alpha   90.00
_cell.angle_beta   90.00
_cell.angle_gamma   90.00
#
_symmetry.space_group_name_H-M   'P 1'
#
loop_
_entity.id
_entity.type
_entity.pdbx_description
1 polymer ?
#
loop_
_entity_poly.entity_id
_entity_poly.type
_entity_poly.pdbx_seq_one_letter_code
_entity_poly.pdbx_strand_id
1 'polypeptide(L)'
;MRLLVDQGFPASIAQSGSMNVELLRWNTAAISDEELLKEAQLQAWSGVVFLGTRSLLSSSLRDDAANRRLWLAGTVTTNPFEAMRSISNNIGAIERSVKSGDVHLIYAREVRPLED
;
A
#
# COMPACT_ATOMS: atom_id res chain seq x y z
N MET A 1 -13.00 -3.32 0.65
CA MET A 1 -12.01 -2.22 0.84
C MET A 1 -11.21 -2.07 -0.44
N ARG A 2 -10.80 -0.86 -0.80
CA ARG A 2 -10.08 -0.59 -2.05
C ARG A 2 -8.76 0.12 -1.73
N LEU A 3 -7.63 -0.41 -2.16
CA LEU A 3 -6.31 0.20 -1.98
C LEU A 3 -5.66 0.52 -3.33
N LEU A 4 -5.17 1.75 -3.45
CA LEU A 4 -4.41 2.19 -4.60
C LEU A 4 -2.92 1.92 -4.32
N VAL A 5 -2.20 1.35 -5.26
CA VAL A 5 -0.77 1.05 -5.10
C VAL A 5 0.06 1.86 -6.09
N ASP A 6 1.28 2.19 -5.66
CA ASP A 6 2.27 2.90 -6.45
C ASP A 6 2.48 2.27 -7.85
N GLN A 7 2.79 3.10 -8.84
CA GLN A 7 3.09 2.68 -10.21
C GLN A 7 4.28 1.70 -10.30
N GLY A 8 5.17 1.73 -9.31
CA GLY A 8 6.33 0.83 -9.21
C GLY A 8 5.95 -0.64 -9.04
N PHE A 9 4.74 -0.96 -8.58
CA PHE A 9 4.26 -2.34 -8.52
C PHE A 9 4.03 -2.94 -9.92
N PRO A 10 4.12 -4.27 -10.09
CA PRO A 10 3.72 -4.90 -11.34
C PRO A 10 2.20 -4.82 -11.53
N ALA A 11 1.72 -4.78 -12.78
CA ALA A 11 0.28 -4.74 -13.08
C ALA A 11 -0.49 -5.96 -12.51
N SER A 12 0.20 -7.09 -12.31
CA SER A 12 -0.35 -8.29 -11.68
C SER A 12 -0.74 -8.12 -10.21
N ILE A 13 -0.39 -7.01 -9.55
CA ILE A 13 -0.78 -6.74 -8.16
C ILE A 13 -2.29 -6.80 -7.93
N ALA A 14 -3.09 -6.48 -8.95
CA ALA A 14 -4.55 -6.60 -8.89
C ALA A 14 -5.02 -8.03 -8.58
N GLN A 15 -4.23 -9.04 -8.96
CA GLN A 15 -4.52 -10.45 -8.68
C GLN A 15 -4.16 -10.87 -7.25
N SER A 16 -3.43 -10.04 -6.50
CA SER A 16 -3.07 -10.28 -5.10
C SER A 16 -4.14 -9.82 -4.10
N GLY A 17 -5.21 -9.19 -4.60
CA GLY A 17 -6.36 -8.84 -3.79
C GLY A 17 -7.06 -10.06 -3.20
N SER A 18 -7.97 -9.81 -2.27
CA SER A 18 -8.87 -10.82 -1.70
C SER A 18 -10.33 -10.45 -1.98
N MET A 19 -11.29 -11.30 -1.59
CA MET A 19 -12.72 -10.99 -1.69
C MET A 19 -13.09 -9.64 -1.05
N ASN A 20 -12.33 -9.21 -0.05
CA ASN A 20 -12.59 -7.99 0.71
C ASN A 20 -11.57 -6.87 0.45
N VAL A 21 -10.51 -7.13 -0.33
CA VAL A 21 -9.45 -6.15 -0.63
C VAL A 21 -9.20 -6.10 -2.13
N GLU A 22 -9.66 -5.03 -2.75
CA GLU A 22 -9.32 -4.68 -4.14
C GLU A 22 -8.00 -3.90 -4.16
N LEU A 23 -7.07 -4.33 -5.00
CA LEU A 23 -5.81 -3.63 -5.25
C LEU A 23 -5.82 -3.11 -6.69
N LEU A 24 -5.48 -1.85 -6.88
CA LEU A 24 -5.30 -1.28 -8.21
C LEU A 24 -3.95 -0.59 -8.30
N ARG A 25 -3.21 -0.90 -9.35
CA ARG A 25 -1.98 -0.16 -9.67
C ARG A 25 -2.32 1.17 -10.32
N TRP A 26 -1.80 2.23 -9.76
CA TRP A 26 -1.85 3.54 -10.37
C TRP A 26 -0.96 3.61 -11.62
N ASN A 27 -1.47 4.12 -12.73
CA ASN A 27 -0.84 3.98 -14.04
C ASN A 27 -0.72 5.30 -14.83
N THR A 28 -0.87 6.45 -14.18
CA THR A 28 -0.75 7.77 -14.81
C THR A 28 0.70 8.25 -14.88
N ALA A 29 1.04 9.01 -15.92
CA ALA A 29 2.39 9.07 -16.48
C ALA A 29 3.51 9.75 -15.66
N ALA A 30 3.23 10.60 -14.66
CA ALA A 30 4.23 11.12 -13.71
C ALA A 30 3.61 12.18 -12.80
N ILE A 31 3.33 11.82 -11.57
CA ILE A 31 2.55 12.64 -10.64
C ILE A 31 3.01 12.23 -9.22
N SER A 32 3.21 13.18 -8.30
CA SER A 32 3.93 12.98 -7.03
C SER A 32 3.19 12.09 -6.02
N ASP A 33 3.84 11.73 -4.91
CA ASP A 33 3.21 10.96 -3.82
C ASP A 33 1.93 11.66 -3.31
N GLU A 34 1.92 12.99 -3.23
CA GLU A 34 0.77 13.80 -2.82
C GLU A 34 -0.40 13.69 -3.81
N GLU A 35 -0.09 13.63 -5.09
CA GLU A 35 -1.11 13.51 -6.11
C GLU A 35 -1.68 12.08 -6.19
N LEU A 36 -0.89 11.06 -5.84
CA LEU A 36 -1.41 9.71 -5.58
C LEU A 36 -2.43 9.72 -4.43
N LEU A 37 -2.16 10.45 -3.35
CA LEU A 37 -3.14 10.62 -2.25
C LEU A 37 -4.40 11.36 -2.71
N LYS A 38 -4.23 12.41 -3.53
CA LYS A 38 -5.36 13.16 -4.08
C LYS A 38 -6.24 12.26 -4.94
N GLU A 39 -5.66 11.44 -5.80
CA GLU A 39 -6.40 10.50 -6.65
C GLU A 39 -7.11 9.44 -5.81
N ALA A 40 -6.43 8.91 -4.80
CA ALA A 40 -7.01 7.98 -3.84
C ALA A 40 -8.26 8.58 -3.17
N GLN A 41 -8.21 9.84 -2.74
CA GLN A 41 -9.37 10.50 -2.16
C GLN A 41 -10.49 10.74 -3.19
N LEU A 42 -10.16 11.25 -4.38
CA LEU A 42 -11.15 11.57 -5.42
C LEU A 42 -11.98 10.36 -5.85
N GLN A 43 -11.35 9.19 -5.92
CA GLN A 43 -12.00 7.93 -6.27
C GLN A 43 -12.49 7.11 -5.05
N ALA A 44 -12.51 7.72 -3.86
CA ALA A 44 -12.95 7.10 -2.61
C ALA A 44 -12.23 5.78 -2.26
N TRP A 45 -10.92 5.72 -2.51
CA TRP A 45 -10.06 4.63 -2.04
C TRP A 45 -9.91 4.70 -0.52
N SER A 46 -9.72 3.53 0.10
CA SER A 46 -9.54 3.41 1.55
C SER A 46 -8.12 3.73 1.99
N GLY A 47 -7.15 3.64 1.09
CA GLY A 47 -5.75 3.90 1.40
C GLY A 47 -4.81 3.72 0.21
N VAL A 48 -3.54 4.02 0.47
CA VAL A 48 -2.45 4.00 -0.51
C VAL A 48 -1.30 3.14 -0.01
N VAL A 49 -0.73 2.32 -0.90
CA VAL A 49 0.46 1.52 -0.63
C VAL A 49 1.62 1.97 -1.52
N PHE A 50 2.68 2.48 -0.89
CA PHE A 50 3.90 2.90 -1.54
C PHE A 50 4.90 1.75 -1.69
N LEU A 51 5.70 1.82 -2.76
CA LEU A 51 6.83 0.92 -2.94
C LEU A 51 8.03 1.46 -2.15
N GLY A 52 8.45 0.73 -1.11
CA GLY A 52 9.48 1.21 -0.19
C GLY A 52 8.93 2.09 0.94
N THR A 53 9.83 2.56 1.79
CA THR A 53 9.48 3.34 3.00
C THR A 53 9.67 4.85 2.82
N ARG A 54 10.31 5.29 1.73
CA ARG A 54 10.75 6.68 1.55
C ARG A 54 9.60 7.68 1.66
N SER A 55 8.48 7.40 0.99
CA SER A 55 7.28 8.26 1.00
C SER A 55 6.74 8.46 2.42
N LEU A 56 6.78 7.41 3.25
CA LEU A 56 6.29 7.47 4.63
C LEU A 56 7.14 8.34 5.56
N LEU A 57 8.39 8.62 5.20
CA LEU A 57 9.27 9.48 6.00
C LEU A 57 8.88 10.96 5.89
N SER A 58 8.12 11.32 4.85
CA SER A 58 7.60 12.67 4.67
C SER A 58 6.50 12.96 5.70
N SER A 59 6.71 13.95 6.58
CA SER A 59 5.68 14.39 7.52
C SER A 59 4.50 15.03 6.80
N SER A 60 4.76 15.84 5.76
CA SER A 60 3.70 16.49 4.99
C SER A 60 2.77 15.48 4.32
N LEU A 61 3.33 14.38 3.81
CA LEU A 61 2.54 13.32 3.19
C LEU A 61 1.66 12.59 4.21
N ARG A 62 2.20 12.31 5.40
CA ARG A 62 1.44 11.68 6.50
C ARG A 62 0.32 12.58 7.00
N ASP A 63 0.60 13.87 7.16
CA ASP A 63 -0.39 14.85 7.59
C ASP A 63 -1.50 15.00 6.54
N ASP A 64 -1.14 15.04 5.25
CA ASP A 64 -2.12 15.10 4.15
C ASP A 64 -3.01 13.85 4.12
N ALA A 65 -2.44 12.66 4.27
CA ALA A 65 -3.22 11.43 4.35
C ALA A 65 -4.15 11.39 5.56
N ALA A 66 -3.68 11.84 6.73
CA ALA A 66 -4.50 11.94 7.94
C ALA A 66 -5.68 12.90 7.73
N ASN A 67 -5.44 14.07 7.15
CA ASN A 67 -6.49 15.05 6.81
C ASN A 67 -7.51 14.47 5.81
N ARG A 68 -7.04 13.69 4.84
CA ARG A 68 -7.88 13.00 3.86
C ARG A 68 -8.52 11.71 4.38
N ARG A 69 -8.21 11.30 5.62
CA ARG A 69 -8.66 10.04 6.23
C ARG A 69 -8.28 8.79 5.43
N LEU A 70 -7.14 8.85 4.74
CA LEU A 70 -6.57 7.72 4.00
C LEU A 70 -5.66 6.91 4.91
N TRP A 71 -5.72 5.59 4.79
CA TRP A 71 -4.71 4.71 5.37
C TRP A 71 -3.46 4.69 4.49
N LEU A 72 -2.27 4.75 5.08
CA LEU A 72 -1.01 4.65 4.35
C LEU A 72 -0.25 3.39 4.73
N ALA A 73 0.37 2.77 3.74
CA ALA A 73 1.40 1.78 3.98
C ALA A 73 2.56 1.90 2.99
N GLY A 74 3.68 1.30 3.37
CA GLY A 74 4.87 1.18 2.53
C GLY A 74 5.46 -0.21 2.71
N THR A 75 5.95 -0.79 1.62
CA THR A 75 6.71 -2.04 1.71
C THR A 75 8.13 -1.77 2.20
N VAL A 76 8.72 -2.68 2.96
CA VAL A 76 10.12 -2.51 3.42
C VAL A 76 11.12 -2.63 2.26
N THR A 77 10.79 -3.42 1.25
CA THR A 77 11.58 -3.59 0.03
C THR A 77 11.13 -2.61 -1.07
N THR A 78 12.08 -2.18 -1.89
CA THR A 78 11.84 -1.43 -3.14
C THR A 78 11.77 -2.34 -4.37
N ASN A 79 12.00 -3.65 -4.22
CA ASN A 79 11.82 -4.62 -5.30
C ASN A 79 10.32 -4.86 -5.55
N PRO A 80 9.77 -4.53 -6.73
CA PRO A 80 8.34 -4.64 -7.02
C PRO A 80 7.73 -6.03 -6.80
N PHE A 81 8.48 -7.10 -7.12
CA PHE A 81 7.98 -8.46 -7.01
C PHE A 81 7.97 -8.97 -5.57
N GLU A 82 8.99 -8.62 -4.79
CA GLU A 82 9.02 -8.90 -3.35
C GLU A 82 7.99 -8.08 -2.59
N ALA A 83 7.79 -6.83 -2.98
CA ALA A 83 6.77 -5.94 -2.44
C ALA A 83 5.37 -6.51 -2.69
N MET A 84 5.08 -6.92 -3.93
CA MET A 84 3.83 -7.64 -4.27
C MET A 84 3.65 -8.87 -3.39
N ARG A 85 4.67 -9.75 -3.30
CA ARG A 85 4.62 -10.95 -2.45
C ARG A 85 4.35 -10.60 -0.98
N SER A 86 4.95 -9.53 -0.48
CA SER A 86 4.75 -9.06 0.89
C SER A 86 3.31 -8.61 1.12
N ILE A 87 2.69 -7.91 0.16
CA ILE A 87 1.27 -7.55 0.22
C ILE A 87 0.41 -8.81 0.20
N SER A 88 0.62 -9.73 -0.76
CA SER A 88 -0.17 -10.96 -0.88
C SER A 88 -0.12 -11.80 0.40
N ASN A 89 1.08 -11.98 0.98
CA ASN A 89 1.28 -12.77 2.20
C ASN A 89 0.65 -12.14 3.45
N ASN A 90 0.42 -10.82 3.43
CA ASN A 90 -0.14 -10.07 4.55
C ASN A 90 -1.56 -9.56 4.27
N ILE A 91 -2.22 -9.97 3.18
CA ILE A 91 -3.50 -9.38 2.75
C ILE A 91 -4.59 -9.46 3.82
N GLY A 92 -4.69 -10.60 4.53
CA GLY A 92 -5.63 -10.77 5.64
C GLY A 92 -5.25 -10.01 6.93
N ALA A 93 -3.98 -9.63 7.09
CA ALA A 93 -3.56 -8.72 8.16
C ALA A 93 -3.90 -7.28 7.79
N ILE A 94 -3.61 -6.87 6.55
CA ILE A 94 -3.97 -5.57 5.97
C ILE A 94 -5.47 -5.33 6.13
N GLU A 95 -6.29 -6.29 5.70
CA GLU A 95 -7.76 -6.22 5.81
C GLU A 95 -8.25 -5.89 7.22
N ARG A 96 -7.61 -6.43 8.25
CA ARG A 96 -7.99 -6.21 9.66
C ARG A 96 -7.38 -4.95 10.26
N SER A 97 -6.33 -4.39 9.65
CA SER A 97 -5.55 -3.29 10.21
C SER A 97 -5.89 -1.94 9.61
N VAL A 98 -6.53 -1.87 8.43
CA VAL A 98 -6.84 -0.59 7.79
C VAL A 98 -7.79 0.23 8.65
N LYS A 99 -7.28 1.38 9.09
CA LYS A 99 -8.03 2.44 9.76
C LYS A 99 -7.61 3.76 9.15
N SER A 100 -8.59 4.63 8.92
CA SER A 100 -8.36 5.95 8.32
C SER A 100 -7.33 6.77 9.09
N GLY A 101 -6.31 7.28 8.40
CA GLY A 101 -5.25 8.11 8.97
C GLY A 101 -4.08 7.34 9.60
N ASP A 102 -4.17 6.02 9.72
CA ASP A 102 -3.07 5.22 10.25
C ASP A 102 -1.97 5.00 9.18
N VAL A 103 -0.73 4.84 9.65
CA VAL A 103 0.46 4.61 8.82
C VAL A 103 1.12 3.28 9.21
N HIS A 104 1.35 2.42 8.22
CA HIS A 104 1.82 1.04 8.43
C HIS A 104 3.05 0.70 7.59
N LEU A 105 3.79 -0.32 8.03
CA LEU A 105 4.86 -0.95 7.26
C LEU A 105 4.50 -2.39 6.94
N ILE A 106 4.72 -2.81 5.69
CA ILE A 106 4.47 -4.16 5.21
C ILE A 106 5.81 -4.88 5.07
N TYR A 107 6.03 -5.86 5.95
CA TYR A 107 7.22 -6.68 5.97
C TYR A 107 7.07 -7.89 5.06
N ALA A 108 8.17 -8.28 4.42
CA ALA A 108 8.28 -9.63 3.89
C ALA A 108 8.25 -10.59 5.08
N ARG A 109 7.17 -11.37 5.21
CA ARG A 109 7.12 -12.43 6.21
C ARG A 109 7.98 -13.58 5.68
N GLU A 110 9.21 -13.68 6.16
CA GLU A 110 9.96 -14.92 6.07
C GLU A 110 9.24 -15.94 6.95
N VAL A 111 8.58 -16.91 6.33
CA VAL A 111 8.16 -18.11 7.05
C VAL A 111 9.45 -18.86 7.36
N ARG A 112 10.06 -18.59 8.51
CA ARG A 112 11.07 -19.49 9.03
C ARG A 112 10.39 -20.85 9.21
N PRO A 113 10.90 -21.93 8.60
CA PRO A 113 10.42 -23.26 8.97
C PRO A 113 10.61 -23.40 10.48
N LEU A 114 9.58 -23.90 11.16
CA LEU A 114 9.73 -24.36 12.53
C LEU A 114 10.80 -25.46 12.47
N GLU A 115 11.95 -25.22 13.08
CA GLU A 115 12.90 -26.30 13.36
C GLU A 115 12.20 -27.22 14.37
N ASP A 116 11.89 -28.45 13.91
CA ASP A 116 11.40 -29.55 14.74
C ASP A 116 12.45 -30.01 15.76
#